data_AF-A0A7S2ZAD7-F1
#
_entry.id   AF-A0A7S2ZAD7-F1
#
_cell.length_a   1.000
_cell.length_b   1.000
_cell.length_c   1.000
_cell.angle_alpha   90.00
_cell.angle_beta   90.00
_cell.angle_gamma   90.00
#
_symmetry.space_group_name_H-M   'P 1'
#
loop_
_entity.id
_entity.type
_entity.pdbx_description
1 polymer ?
#
loop_
_entity_poly.entity_id
_entity_poly.type
_entity_poly.pdbx_seq_one_letter_code
_entity_poly.pdbx_strand_id
1 'polypeptide(L)'
;CRLYDDDTSKEQFHCEGCGICRVGGRENFFHCFKCGCCIHHDLRLEHKCYEKNLHRNCPICLEDLFTSTKSPTILPCGHPIHKSCFLKMNRELLLNSTDPQMWLRANACPLCQKSTRDLTSLWEAIDREIAATPMPEEYRDKRVDILCNDCSAHSNVSFHILAHKCLACGSYNTKKT
;
A
#
# COMPACT_ATOMS: atom_id res chain seq x y z
N CYS A 1 26.27 6.67 19.23
CA CYS A 1 26.38 7.48 17.99
C CYS A 1 27.32 8.66 18.23
N ARG A 2 28.05 9.14 17.22
CA ARG A 2 28.84 10.39 17.29
C ARG A 2 28.11 11.52 16.54
N LEU A 3 26.86 11.76 16.92
CA LEU A 3 25.99 12.77 16.30
C LEU A 3 26.05 14.05 17.14
N TYR A 4 26.37 15.17 16.50
CA TYR A 4 26.30 16.52 17.07
C TYR A 4 25.32 17.31 16.21
N ASP A 5 24.20 17.72 16.78
CA ASP A 5 23.12 18.46 16.11
C ASP A 5 22.54 19.44 17.13
N ASP A 6 22.75 20.73 16.91
CA ASP A 6 22.34 21.79 17.84
C ASP A 6 20.86 22.19 17.68
N ASP A 7 20.20 21.68 16.63
CA ASP A 7 18.78 21.97 16.38
C ASP A 7 17.88 21.13 17.28
N THR A 8 17.58 21.63 18.47
CA THR A 8 16.72 20.95 19.45
C THR A 8 15.26 20.83 19.01
N SER A 9 14.83 21.54 17.96
CA SER A 9 13.44 21.50 17.48
C SER A 9 13.07 20.16 16.85
N LYS A 10 14.06 19.34 16.45
CA LYS A 10 13.83 18.00 15.91
C LYS A 10 13.55 16.96 17.00
N GLU A 11 13.73 17.32 18.27
CA GLU A 11 13.50 16.42 19.42
C GLU A 11 14.25 15.08 19.27
N GLN A 12 15.56 15.16 19.02
CA GLN A 12 16.40 13.99 18.80
C GLN A 12 16.51 13.12 20.06
N PHE A 13 16.50 11.80 19.88
CA PHE A 13 16.71 10.87 20.98
C PHE A 13 17.46 9.62 20.52
N HIS A 14 18.24 9.01 21.42
CA HIS A 14 18.88 7.73 21.14
C HIS A 14 17.97 6.55 21.52
N CYS A 15 17.74 5.63 20.60
CA CYS A 15 17.05 4.38 20.90
C CYS A 15 18.07 3.25 21.09
N GLU A 16 18.21 2.77 22.33
CA GLU A 16 19.10 1.65 22.67
C GLU A 16 18.77 0.38 21.88
N GLY A 17 17.48 0.05 21.74
CA GLY A 17 17.05 -1.14 21.01
C GLY A 17 17.38 -1.10 19.51
N CYS A 18 17.46 0.08 18.90
CA CYS A 18 17.85 0.24 17.50
C CYS A 18 19.35 0.52 17.31
N GLY A 19 20.07 0.95 18.36
CA GLY A 19 21.47 1.38 18.28
C GLY A 19 21.71 2.67 17.47
N ILE A 20 20.66 3.44 17.15
CA ILE A 20 20.74 4.67 16.33
C ILE A 20 19.95 5.84 16.94
N CYS A 21 20.36 7.06 16.60
CA CYS A 21 19.59 8.26 16.94
C CYS A 21 18.35 8.39 16.04
N ARG A 22 17.25 8.87 16.62
CA ARG A 22 15.96 9.15 15.99
C ARG A 22 15.55 10.60 16.29
N VAL A 23 14.46 11.05 15.66
CA VAL A 23 13.89 12.40 15.78
C VAL A 23 12.39 12.31 16.04
N GLY A 24 11.79 13.39 16.57
CA GLY A 24 10.35 13.50 16.84
C GLY A 24 9.91 13.15 18.26
N GLY A 25 10.83 13.21 19.24
CA GLY A 25 10.50 13.09 20.67
C GLY A 25 10.47 11.66 21.17
N ARG A 26 11.15 11.37 22.29
CA ARG A 26 11.25 9.99 22.84
C ARG A 26 9.87 9.47 23.25
N GLU A 27 9.07 10.34 23.83
CA GLU A 27 7.73 10.11 24.36
C GLU A 27 6.69 9.78 23.27
N ASN A 28 6.99 10.07 22.01
CA ASN A 28 6.11 9.76 20.88
C ASN A 28 6.36 8.36 20.31
N PHE A 29 7.44 7.68 20.72
CA PHE A 29 7.83 6.39 20.17
C PHE A 29 8.10 5.32 21.24
N PHE A 30 7.74 4.08 20.92
CA PHE A 30 8.21 2.90 21.66
C PHE A 30 9.04 2.00 20.75
N HIS A 31 10.01 1.29 21.33
CA HIS A 31 10.75 0.27 20.60
C HIS A 31 9.99 -1.06 20.64
N CYS A 32 9.64 -1.59 19.47
CA CYS A 32 9.07 -2.92 19.34
C CYS A 32 10.20 -3.93 19.09
N PHE A 33 10.58 -4.69 20.12
CA PHE A 33 11.66 -5.70 20.02
C PHE A 33 11.34 -6.82 19.03
N LYS A 34 10.07 -7.14 18.82
CA LYS A 34 9.65 -8.14 17.82
C LYS A 34 9.91 -7.65 16.39
N CYS A 35 9.67 -6.37 16.12
CA CYS A 35 9.96 -5.79 14.81
C CYS A 35 11.40 -5.32 14.66
N GLY A 36 12.08 -5.10 15.79
CA GLY A 36 13.39 -4.47 15.85
C GLY A 36 13.35 -2.99 15.48
N CYS A 37 12.25 -2.27 15.69
CA CYS A 37 12.12 -0.86 15.25
C CYS A 37 11.36 0.06 16.22
N CYS A 38 11.60 1.37 16.10
CA CYS A 38 10.84 2.42 16.81
C CYS A 38 9.51 2.68 16.10
N ILE A 39 8.40 2.68 16.84
CA ILE A 39 7.04 2.86 16.32
C ILE A 39 6.35 3.98 17.11
N HIS A 40 5.61 4.83 16.40
CA HIS A 40 4.83 5.90 17.04
C HIS A 40 3.73 5.32 17.94
N HIS A 41 3.46 5.95 19.09
CA HIS A 41 2.47 5.45 20.04
C HIS A 41 1.07 5.29 19.45
N ASP A 42 0.67 6.16 18.52
CA ASP A 42 -0.62 6.07 17.80
C ASP A 42 -0.82 4.73 17.09
N LEU A 43 0.27 4.08 16.66
CA LEU A 43 0.21 2.82 15.92
C LEU A 43 0.22 1.60 16.86
N ARG A 44 0.29 1.77 18.19
CA ARG A 44 0.48 0.66 19.13
C ARG A 44 -0.64 -0.39 19.08
N LEU A 45 -1.89 0.02 18.85
CA LEU A 45 -3.04 -0.89 18.82
C LEU A 45 -3.22 -1.56 17.44
N GLU A 46 -2.85 -0.88 16.37
CA GLU A 46 -3.02 -1.37 14.99
C GLU A 46 -1.79 -2.15 14.48
N HIS A 47 -0.68 -2.04 15.18
CA HIS A 47 0.58 -2.61 14.75
C HIS A 47 0.56 -4.14 14.78
N LYS A 48 0.50 -4.77 13.60
CA LYS A 48 0.83 -6.19 13.42
C LYS A 48 2.34 -6.34 13.28
N CYS A 49 2.97 -6.97 14.27
CA CYS A 49 4.40 -7.25 14.23
C CYS A 49 4.73 -8.30 13.17
N TYR A 50 5.52 -7.91 12.17
CA TYR A 50 6.21 -8.83 11.27
C TYR A 50 7.70 -8.70 11.52
N GLU A 51 8.33 -9.78 11.96
CA GLU A 51 9.76 -9.78 12.30
C GLU A 51 10.60 -9.29 11.12
N LYS A 52 11.58 -8.43 11.41
CA LYS A 52 12.55 -7.89 10.44
C LYS A 52 11.93 -7.21 9.22
N ASN A 53 10.67 -6.78 9.29
CA ASN A 53 9.97 -6.26 8.12
C ASN A 53 10.65 -4.99 7.57
N LEU A 54 11.32 -4.17 8.40
CA LEU A 54 11.96 -2.93 7.93
C LEU A 54 13.40 -3.06 7.43
N HIS A 55 14.02 -4.25 7.48
CA HIS A 55 15.38 -4.46 6.93
C HIS A 55 15.36 -4.65 5.42
N ARG A 56 14.84 -3.65 4.72
CA ARG A 56 14.73 -3.60 3.26
C ARG A 56 14.68 -2.14 2.80
N ASN A 57 14.95 -1.93 1.53
CA ASN A 57 14.88 -0.60 0.93
C ASN A 57 13.45 -0.24 0.53
N CYS A 58 13.13 1.05 0.62
CA CYS A 58 11.88 1.60 0.11
C CYS A 58 11.80 1.34 -1.42
N PRO A 59 10.71 0.77 -1.95
CA PRO A 59 10.61 0.45 -3.38
C PRO A 59 10.56 1.69 -4.30
N ILE A 60 10.41 2.89 -3.72
CA ILE A 60 10.29 4.14 -4.48
C ILE A 60 11.61 4.92 -4.49
N CYS A 61 12.23 5.13 -3.33
CA CYS A 61 13.44 5.95 -3.21
C CYS A 61 14.71 5.14 -2.94
N LEU A 62 14.61 3.82 -2.78
CA LEU A 62 15.72 2.88 -2.55
C LEU A 62 16.54 3.11 -1.27
N GLU A 63 16.12 4.04 -0.41
CA GLU A 63 16.70 4.23 0.92
C GLU A 63 16.27 3.11 1.88
N ASP A 64 17.16 2.75 2.79
CA ASP A 64 16.92 1.76 3.84
C ASP A 64 15.79 2.22 4.79
N LEU A 65 14.77 1.38 4.94
CA LEU A 65 13.57 1.71 5.72
C LEU A 65 13.83 1.69 7.24
N PHE A 66 14.92 1.06 7.68
CA PHE A 66 15.26 0.98 9.09
C PHE A 66 16.08 2.20 9.53
N THR A 67 17.13 2.56 8.79
CA THR A 67 18.05 3.65 9.15
C THR A 67 17.64 5.02 8.64
N SER A 68 16.71 5.11 7.68
CA SER A 68 16.21 6.41 7.20
C SER A 68 15.52 7.20 8.32
N THR A 69 15.63 8.53 8.23
CA THR A 69 14.88 9.48 9.07
C THR A 69 13.44 9.65 8.59
N LYS A 70 13.10 9.18 7.39
CA LYS A 70 11.73 9.22 6.87
C LYS A 70 10.88 8.17 7.57
N SER A 71 9.65 8.56 7.93
CA SER A 71 8.70 7.65 8.57
C SER A 71 8.31 6.49 7.62
N PRO A 72 8.56 5.23 7.99
CA PRO A 72 8.03 4.08 7.27
C PRO A 72 6.55 3.87 7.60
N THR A 73 5.81 3.25 6.69
CA THR A 73 4.47 2.72 6.91
C THR A 73 4.41 1.29 6.38
N ILE A 74 3.60 0.45 7.00
CA ILE A 74 3.34 -0.92 6.56
C ILE A 74 1.97 -0.92 5.91
N LEU A 75 1.92 -1.24 4.61
CA LEU A 75 0.66 -1.36 3.87
C LEU A 75 -0.16 -2.56 4.37
N PRO A 76 -1.48 -2.63 4.12
CA PRO A 76 -2.31 -3.76 4.56
C PRO A 76 -1.82 -5.14 4.10
N CYS A 77 -1.13 -5.20 2.96
CA CYS A 77 -0.49 -6.41 2.45
C CYS A 77 0.79 -6.82 3.19
N GLY A 78 1.23 -6.05 4.19
CA GLY A 78 2.44 -6.29 4.99
C GLY A 78 3.72 -5.69 4.43
N HIS A 79 3.71 -5.12 3.22
CA HIS A 79 4.89 -4.53 2.61
C HIS A 79 5.18 -3.12 3.17
N PRO A 80 6.43 -2.83 3.54
CA PRO A 80 6.82 -1.54 4.09
C PRO A 80 7.28 -0.58 2.98
N ILE A 81 7.01 0.70 3.19
CA ILE A 81 7.33 1.81 2.28
C ILE A 81 7.44 3.10 3.09
N HIS A 82 8.22 4.09 2.68
CA HIS A 82 8.15 5.41 3.32
C HIS A 82 6.76 6.02 3.10
N LYS A 83 6.15 6.56 4.17
CA LYS A 83 4.82 7.20 4.12
C LYS A 83 4.80 8.33 3.08
N SER A 84 5.83 9.17 3.05
CA SER A 84 5.98 10.25 2.08
C SER A 84 6.13 9.74 0.65
N CYS A 85 6.89 8.66 0.43
CA CYS A 85 7.04 8.04 -0.89
C CYS A 85 5.73 7.46 -1.40
N PHE A 86 4.97 6.77 -0.55
CA PHE A 86 3.67 6.21 -0.90
C PHE A 86 2.67 7.32 -1.28
N LEU A 87 2.55 8.36 -0.46
CA LEU A 87 1.65 9.49 -0.74
C LEU A 87 2.04 10.25 -2.01
N LYS A 88 3.35 10.42 -2.26
CA LYS A 88 3.85 11.05 -3.48
C LYS A 88 3.50 10.22 -4.71
N MET A 89 3.78 8.92 -4.69
CA MET A 89 3.42 7.99 -5.77
C MET A 89 1.92 8.03 -6.07
N ASN A 90 1.07 7.92 -5.04
CA ASN A 90 -0.37 7.97 -5.22
C ASN A 90 -0.81 9.28 -5.88
N ARG A 91 -0.29 10.42 -5.41
CA ARG A 91 -0.63 11.74 -5.96
C ARG A 91 -0.19 11.87 -7.42
N GLU A 92 1.04 11.48 -7.73
CA GLU A 92 1.58 11.60 -9.10
C GLU A 92 0.80 10.73 -10.09
N LEU A 93 0.41 9.51 -9.69
CA LEU A 93 -0.42 8.65 -10.52
C LEU A 93 -1.82 9.26 -10.73
N LEU A 94 -2.45 9.80 -9.69
CA LEU A 94 -3.77 10.41 -9.81
C LEU A 94 -3.80 11.70 -10.64
N LEU A 95 -2.72 12.50 -10.63
CA LEU A 95 -2.67 13.78 -11.34
C LEU A 95 -2.26 13.65 -12.82
N ASN A 96 -1.43 12.65 -13.15
CA ASN A 96 -0.79 12.57 -14.47
C ASN A 96 -1.47 11.60 -15.43
N SER A 97 -2.70 11.15 -15.14
CA SER A 97 -3.39 10.20 -16.00
C SER A 97 -4.87 10.45 -16.13
N THR A 98 -5.35 10.28 -17.37
CA THR A 98 -6.76 10.19 -17.71
C THR A 98 -7.27 8.75 -17.76
N ASP A 99 -6.41 7.75 -17.48
CA ASP A 99 -6.78 6.34 -17.47
C ASP A 99 -7.72 6.04 -16.28
N PRO A 100 -8.95 5.57 -16.51
CA PRO A 100 -9.88 5.19 -15.44
C PRO A 100 -9.30 4.16 -14.47
N GLN A 101 -8.39 3.29 -14.92
CA GLN A 101 -7.73 2.29 -14.08
C GLN A 101 -6.61 2.88 -13.21
N MET A 102 -6.27 4.16 -13.37
CA MET A 102 -5.22 4.79 -12.59
C MET A 102 -5.57 4.87 -11.10
N TRP A 103 -6.84 5.02 -10.75
CA TRP A 103 -7.29 4.97 -9.35
C TRP A 103 -6.92 3.65 -8.68
N LEU A 104 -6.98 2.55 -9.40
CA LEU A 104 -6.58 1.24 -8.90
C LEU A 104 -5.07 1.17 -8.69
N ARG A 105 -4.28 1.58 -9.68
CA ARG A 105 -2.80 1.58 -9.59
C ARG A 105 -2.28 2.51 -8.51
N ALA A 106 -2.87 3.69 -8.39
CA ALA A 106 -2.56 4.68 -7.35
C ALA A 106 -2.96 4.22 -5.94
N ASN A 107 -3.68 3.09 -5.81
CA ASN A 107 -4.04 2.49 -4.53
C ASN A 107 -3.61 1.02 -4.46
N ALA A 108 -2.63 0.63 -5.27
CA ALA A 108 -2.04 -0.69 -5.28
C ALA A 108 -0.64 -0.65 -4.67
N CYS A 109 -0.27 -1.72 -3.96
CA CYS A 109 1.07 -1.89 -3.47
C CYS A 109 2.04 -2.05 -4.65
N PRO A 110 3.12 -1.25 -4.76
CA PRO A 110 4.06 -1.35 -5.88
C PRO A 110 4.84 -2.68 -5.90
N LEU A 111 4.82 -3.44 -4.79
CA LEU A 111 5.54 -4.70 -4.65
C LEU A 111 4.68 -5.92 -5.00
N CYS A 112 3.37 -5.90 -4.72
CA CYS A 112 2.50 -7.07 -4.91
C CYS A 112 1.14 -6.78 -5.54
N GLN A 113 0.87 -5.52 -5.90
CA GLN A 113 -0.37 -5.06 -6.53
C GLN A 113 -1.66 -5.22 -5.71
N LYS A 114 -1.59 -5.63 -4.44
CA LYS A 114 -2.75 -5.65 -3.53
C LYS A 114 -3.24 -4.23 -3.23
N SER A 115 -4.55 -4.09 -3.10
CA SER A 115 -5.20 -2.84 -2.69
C SER A 115 -4.67 -2.40 -1.32
N THR A 116 -4.34 -1.11 -1.19
CA THR A 116 -3.73 -0.55 0.02
C THR A 116 -4.73 0.12 0.97
N ARG A 117 -5.99 0.20 0.56
CA ARG A 117 -7.12 0.72 1.34
C ARG A 117 -8.41 0.04 0.89
N ASP A 118 -9.49 0.30 1.62
CA ASP A 118 -10.82 -0.08 1.17
C ASP A 118 -11.21 0.72 -0.09
N LEU A 119 -11.62 -0.01 -1.13
CA LEU A 119 -12.05 0.51 -2.42
C LEU A 119 -13.49 0.10 -2.74
N THR A 120 -14.28 -0.33 -1.75
CA THR A 120 -15.67 -0.78 -1.94
C THR A 120 -16.52 0.23 -2.70
N SER A 121 -16.46 1.52 -2.35
CA SER A 121 -17.19 2.58 -3.08
C SER A 121 -16.76 2.74 -4.54
N LEU A 122 -15.49 2.45 -4.86
CA LEU A 122 -15.01 2.42 -6.24
C LEU A 122 -15.57 1.20 -6.98
N TRP A 123 -15.61 0.04 -6.34
CA TRP A 123 -16.20 -1.17 -6.91
C TRP A 123 -17.69 -1.00 -7.22
N GLU A 124 -18.44 -0.37 -6.32
CA GLU A 124 -19.85 -0.04 -6.53
C GLU A 124 -20.05 0.93 -7.71
N ALA A 125 -19.13 1.87 -7.92
CA ALA A 125 -19.17 2.76 -9.08
C ALA A 125 -18.93 1.97 -10.38
N ILE A 126 -17.96 1.06 -10.40
CA ILE A 126 -17.70 0.19 -11.55
C ILE A 126 -18.90 -0.73 -11.82
N ASP A 127 -19.54 -1.28 -10.78
CA ASP A 127 -20.75 -2.10 -10.92
C ASP A 127 -21.87 -1.32 -11.65
N ARG A 128 -22.09 -0.05 -11.29
CA ARG A 128 -23.10 0.80 -11.93
C ARG A 128 -22.77 1.08 -13.40
N GLU A 129 -21.51 1.39 -13.71
CA GLU A 129 -21.08 1.65 -15.08
C GLU A 129 -21.20 0.40 -15.96
N ILE A 130 -20.84 -0.77 -15.45
CA ILE A 130 -21.01 -2.05 -16.16
C ILE A 130 -22.49 -2.34 -16.43
N ALA A 131 -23.37 -2.12 -15.44
CA ALA A 131 -24.81 -2.30 -15.63
C ALA A 131 -25.41 -1.31 -16.65
N ALA A 132 -24.88 -0.09 -16.71
CA ALA A 132 -25.31 0.94 -17.66
C ALA A 132 -24.77 0.74 -19.09
N THR A 133 -23.71 -0.06 -19.26
CA THR A 133 -23.01 -0.25 -20.55
C THR A 133 -22.96 -1.73 -20.97
N PRO A 134 -24.12 -2.38 -21.24
CA PRO A 134 -24.15 -3.79 -21.60
C PRO A 134 -23.29 -4.08 -22.84
N MET A 135 -22.57 -5.20 -22.81
CA MET A 135 -21.69 -5.60 -23.92
C MET A 135 -22.48 -5.87 -25.21
N PRO A 136 -21.93 -5.52 -26.39
CA PRO A 136 -22.48 -5.90 -27.68
C PRO A 136 -22.69 -7.42 -27.80
N GLU A 137 -23.63 -7.82 -28.65
CA GLU A 137 -24.04 -9.22 -28.81
C GLU A 137 -22.87 -10.16 -29.12
N GLU A 138 -21.92 -9.72 -29.96
CA GLU A 138 -20.69 -10.46 -30.31
C GLU A 138 -19.80 -10.84 -29.11
N TYR A 139 -19.90 -10.09 -28.00
CA TYR A 139 -19.08 -10.28 -26.81
C TYR A 139 -19.88 -10.74 -25.59
N ARG A 140 -21.21 -10.90 -25.72
CA ARG A 140 -22.12 -11.17 -24.59
C ARG A 140 -21.75 -12.45 -23.83
N ASP A 141 -21.42 -13.51 -24.56
CA ASP A 141 -21.07 -14.81 -23.99
C ASP A 141 -19.56 -15.02 -23.87
N LYS A 142 -18.76 -14.00 -24.19
CA LYS A 142 -17.31 -14.08 -24.03
C LYS A 142 -16.95 -14.13 -22.56
N ARG A 143 -16.14 -15.10 -22.18
CA ARG A 143 -15.61 -15.25 -20.83
C ARG A 143 -14.10 -15.09 -20.81
N VAL A 144 -13.57 -14.68 -19.68
CA VAL A 144 -12.13 -14.54 -19.45
C VAL A 144 -11.75 -15.11 -18.10
N ASP A 145 -10.59 -15.74 -18.06
CA ASP A 145 -9.95 -16.17 -16.82
C ASP A 145 -9.20 -14.98 -16.20
N ILE A 146 -9.41 -14.81 -14.90
CA ILE A 146 -8.81 -13.74 -14.12
C ILE A 146 -8.18 -14.28 -12.84
N LEU A 147 -7.12 -13.61 -12.40
CA LEU A 147 -6.52 -13.75 -11.08
C LEU A 147 -6.74 -12.45 -10.30
N CYS A 148 -7.33 -12.56 -9.10
CA CYS A 148 -7.50 -11.42 -8.22
C CYS A 148 -6.22 -11.12 -7.44
N ASN A 149 -5.73 -9.88 -7.51
CA ASN A 149 -4.55 -9.47 -6.76
C ASN A 149 -4.83 -9.44 -5.24
N ASP A 150 -6.07 -9.14 -4.82
CA ASP A 150 -6.41 -8.99 -3.40
C ASP A 150 -6.52 -10.34 -2.67
N CYS A 151 -7.30 -11.27 -3.21
CA CYS A 151 -7.57 -12.58 -2.58
C CYS A 151 -6.83 -13.76 -3.21
N SER A 152 -6.13 -13.56 -4.33
CA SER A 152 -5.41 -14.61 -5.07
C SER A 152 -6.29 -15.73 -5.65
N ALA A 153 -7.61 -15.56 -5.63
CA ALA A 153 -8.53 -16.51 -6.26
C ALA A 153 -8.49 -16.37 -7.79
N HIS A 154 -8.59 -17.52 -8.47
CA HIS A 154 -8.89 -17.60 -9.89
C HIS A 154 -10.40 -17.58 -10.10
N SER A 155 -10.86 -16.93 -11.16
CA SER A 155 -12.28 -16.92 -11.54
C SER A 155 -12.41 -16.84 -13.04
N ASN A 156 -13.42 -17.51 -13.58
CA ASN A 156 -13.81 -17.39 -14.99
C ASN A 156 -15.08 -16.54 -15.03
N VAL A 157 -15.02 -15.34 -15.61
CA VAL A 157 -16.10 -14.33 -15.55
C VAL A 157 -16.45 -13.80 -16.93
N SER A 158 -17.65 -13.23 -17.06
CA SER A 158 -18.05 -12.57 -18.31
C SER A 158 -17.10 -11.41 -18.61
N PHE A 159 -16.71 -11.31 -19.88
CA PHE A 159 -15.83 -10.25 -20.36
C PHE A 159 -16.59 -8.93 -20.38
N HIS A 160 -15.98 -7.90 -19.79
CA HIS A 160 -16.44 -6.52 -19.92
C HIS A 160 -15.26 -5.63 -20.28
N ILE A 161 -15.49 -4.62 -21.11
CA ILE A 161 -14.41 -3.71 -21.54
C ILE A 161 -13.84 -2.88 -20.38
N LEU A 162 -14.69 -2.53 -19.41
CA LEU A 162 -14.32 -1.71 -18.25
C LEU A 162 -13.46 -2.47 -17.23
N ALA A 163 -13.96 -3.58 -16.67
CA ALA A 163 -13.29 -4.31 -15.60
C ALA A 163 -13.88 -5.72 -15.40
N HIS A 164 -13.18 -6.57 -14.65
CA HIS A 164 -13.60 -7.94 -14.35
C HIS A 164 -13.68 -8.17 -12.85
N LYS A 165 -14.87 -8.51 -12.35
CA LYS A 165 -15.14 -8.66 -10.91
C LYS A 165 -14.67 -10.02 -10.41
N CYS A 166 -13.93 -10.06 -9.31
CA CYS A 166 -13.62 -11.32 -8.64
C CYS A 166 -14.88 -11.89 -7.98
N LEU A 167 -15.16 -13.18 -8.21
CA LEU A 167 -16.33 -13.86 -7.62
C LEU A 167 -16.16 -14.16 -6.12
N ALA A 168 -14.91 -14.22 -5.63
CA ALA A 168 -14.63 -14.58 -4.24
C ALA A 168 -14.69 -13.38 -3.27
N CYS A 169 -14.19 -12.21 -3.68
CA CYS A 169 -14.13 -11.02 -2.81
C CYS A 169 -14.81 -9.78 -3.39
N GLY A 170 -15.36 -9.83 -4.61
CA GLY A 170 -16.03 -8.69 -5.25
C GLY A 170 -15.10 -7.59 -5.75
N SER A 171 -13.79 -7.70 -5.57
CA SER A 171 -12.81 -6.71 -6.02
C SER A 171 -12.66 -6.72 -7.55
N TYR A 172 -12.43 -5.54 -8.13
CA TYR A 172 -12.01 -5.39 -9.54
C TYR A 172 -10.49 -5.28 -9.69
N ASN A 173 -9.72 -5.46 -8.62
CA ASN A 173 -8.27 -5.55 -8.68
C ASN A 173 -7.82 -6.92 -9.24
N THR A 174 -8.05 -7.11 -10.54
CA THR A 174 -7.86 -8.38 -11.23
C THR A 174 -6.99 -8.21 -12.47
N LYS A 175 -6.29 -9.28 -12.84
CA LYS A 175 -5.56 -9.36 -14.11
C LYS A 175 -6.04 -10.58 -14.89
N LYS A 176 -6.09 -10.45 -16.21
CA LYS A 176 -6.34 -11.59 -17.09
C LYS A 176 -5.17 -12.56 -17.02
N THR A 177 -5.47 -13.85 -17.07
CA THR A 177 -4.49 -14.94 -17.09
C THR A 177 -4.56 -15.72 -18.38
#